data_AF-A0A2C9V6P9-F1
#
_entry.id   AF-A0A2C9V6P9-F1
#
_cell.length_a   1.000
_cell.length_b   1.000
_cell.length_c   1.000
_cell.angle_alpha   90.00
_cell.angle_beta   90.00
_cell.angle_gamma   90.00
#
_symmetry.space_group_name_H-M   'P 1'
#
loop_
_entity.id
_entity.type
_entity.pdbx_description
1 polymer ?
#
loop_
_entity_poly.entity_id
_entity_poly.type
_entity_poly.pdbx_seq_one_letter_code
_entity_poly.pdbx_strand_id
1 'polypeptide(L)'
;MDIISQLQEQVDLIASLAFNTIGTLQRDAPPVRLSPEYPEPPANPSDDFAEQPKLMSSALVKAAKQFDALVAALPLAEGGEEVQLKRIAELQRKN
;
A
#
# COMPACT_ATOMS: atom_id res chain seq x y z
N MET A 1 -6.40 -16.27 -10.05
CA MET A 1 -5.08 -15.81 -9.58
C MET A 1 -4.91 -16.32 -8.16
N ASP A 2 -3.75 -16.86 -7.79
CA ASP A 2 -3.54 -17.40 -6.44
C ASP A 2 -3.41 -16.27 -5.40
N ILE A 3 -3.60 -16.59 -4.12
CA ILE A 3 -3.56 -15.60 -3.02
C ILE A 3 -2.16 -15.03 -2.79
N ILE A 4 -1.11 -15.82 -3.03
CA ILE A 4 0.28 -15.38 -2.93
C ILE A 4 0.60 -14.37 -4.03
N SER A 5 0.17 -14.63 -5.27
CA SER A 5 0.29 -13.68 -6.39
C SER A 5 -0.44 -12.37 -6.10
N GLN A 6 -1.66 -12.44 -5.55
CA GLN A 6 -2.42 -11.24 -5.15
C GLN A 6 -1.70 -10.44 -4.05
N LEU A 7 -1.06 -11.10 -3.08
CA LEU A 7 -0.26 -10.42 -2.06
C LEU A 7 0.95 -9.70 -2.67
N GLN A 8 1.64 -10.32 -3.63
CA GLN A 8 2.77 -9.69 -4.33
C GLN A 8 2.33 -8.43 -5.08
N GLU A 9 1.26 -8.54 -5.88
CA GLU A 9 0.70 -7.40 -6.61
C GLU A 9 0.25 -6.28 -5.66
N GLN A 10 -0.32 -6.63 -4.50
CA GLN A 10 -0.76 -5.67 -3.51
C GLN A 10 0.43 -4.93 -2.86
N VAL A 11 1.55 -5.62 -2.62
CA VAL A 11 2.79 -5.00 -2.12
C VAL A 11 3.37 -4.04 -3.16
N ASP A 12 3.41 -4.44 -4.44
CA ASP A 12 3.90 -3.60 -5.54
C ASP A 12 3.04 -2.32 -5.68
N LEU A 13 1.72 -2.45 -5.51
CA LEU A 13 0.80 -1.33 -5.50
C LEU A 13 1.08 -0.38 -4.32
N ILE A 14 1.27 -0.91 -3.11
CA ILE A 14 1.59 -0.09 -1.93
C ILE A 14 2.90 0.68 -2.15
N ALA A 15 3.94 0.01 -2.66
CA ALA A 15 5.23 0.63 -2.96
C ALA A 15 5.08 1.76 -3.98
N SER A 16 4.34 1.50 -5.06
CA SER A 16 4.07 2.49 -6.11
C SER A 16 3.29 3.69 -5.57
N LEU A 17 2.25 3.46 -4.75
CA LEU A 17 1.47 4.53 -4.13
C LEU A 17 2.33 5.38 -3.19
N ALA A 18 3.16 4.76 -2.36
CA ALA A 18 4.04 5.46 -1.44
C ALA A 18 5.06 6.35 -2.18
N PHE A 19 5.73 5.79 -3.20
CA PHE A 19 6.70 6.52 -4.01
C PHE A 19 6.08 7.73 -4.70
N ASN A 20 4.93 7.53 -5.37
CA ASN A 20 4.26 8.61 -6.09
C ASN A 20 3.70 9.67 -5.13
N THR A 21 3.13 9.26 -3.99
CA THR A 21 2.60 10.22 -3.00
C THR A 21 3.71 11.13 -2.47
N ILE A 22 4.83 10.54 -2.04
CA ILE A 22 5.96 11.31 -1.50
C ILE A 22 6.57 12.20 -2.60
N GLY A 23 6.74 11.66 -3.80
CA GLY A 23 7.30 12.40 -4.93
C GLY A 23 6.44 13.61 -5.32
N THR A 24 5.12 13.44 -5.40
CA THR A 24 4.17 14.54 -5.67
C THR A 24 4.20 15.58 -4.57
N LEU A 25 4.19 15.16 -3.29
CA LEU A 25 4.28 16.08 -2.16
C LEU A 25 5.55 16.93 -2.18
N GLN A 26 6.70 16.34 -2.53
CA GLN A 26 7.96 17.06 -2.61
C GLN A 26 8.02 18.00 -3.83
N ARG A 27 7.55 17.54 -4.98
CA ARG A 27 7.58 18.30 -6.25
C ARG A 27 6.66 19.53 -6.19
N ASP A 28 5.47 19.36 -5.63
CA ASP A 28 4.38 20.35 -5.72
C ASP A 28 4.21 21.16 -4.43
N ALA A 29 5.09 20.97 -3.43
CA ALA A 29 5.04 21.69 -2.15
C ALA A 29 5.06 23.21 -2.36
N PRO A 30 4.08 23.95 -1.80
CA PRO A 30 4.11 25.40 -1.85
C PRO A 30 5.23 25.97 -1.00
N PRO A 31 5.82 27.11 -1.42
CA PRO A 31 6.80 27.81 -0.62
C PRO A 31 6.16 28.31 0.69
N VAL A 32 6.84 28.07 1.81
CA VAL A 32 6.43 28.54 3.14
C VAL A 32 7.39 29.64 3.60
N ARG A 33 6.83 30.76 4.08
CA ARG A 33 7.62 31.85 4.67
C ARG A 33 8.16 31.42 6.04
N LEU A 34 9.47 31.58 6.24
CA LEU A 34 10.14 31.27 7.51
C LEU A 34 10.03 32.40 8.55
N SER A 35 9.91 33.65 8.09
CA SER A 35 9.79 34.86 8.92
C SER A 35 8.91 35.91 8.23
N PRO A 36 8.21 36.78 8.98
CA PRO A 36 7.48 37.94 8.47
C PRO A 36 8.36 38.96 7.71
N GLU A 37 9.68 38.87 7.82
CA GLU A 37 10.63 39.79 7.18
C GLU A 37 10.92 39.42 5.71
N TYR A 38 10.62 38.19 5.29
CA TYR A 38 10.82 37.76 3.90
C TYR A 38 9.67 38.19 3.00
N PRO A 39 9.91 38.57 1.74
CA PRO A 39 8.83 38.89 0.80
C PRO A 39 7.87 37.70 0.61
N GLU A 40 6.63 38.02 0.24
CA GLU A 40 5.61 37.00 0.02
C GLU A 40 5.98 36.13 -1.19
N PRO A 41 5.94 34.78 -1.07
CA PRO A 41 6.23 33.91 -2.18
C PRO A 41 5.21 34.11 -3.31
N PRO A 42 5.62 33.89 -4.58
CA PRO A 42 4.68 33.88 -5.68
C PRO A 42 3.58 32.83 -5.40
N ALA A 43 2.33 33.19 -5.72
CA ALA A 43 1.20 32.29 -5.56
C ALA A 43 1.44 31.00 -6.35
N ASN A 44 1.28 29.86 -5.69
CA ASN A 44 1.40 28.57 -6.35
C ASN A 44 0.20 28.40 -7.29
N PRO A 45 0.41 28.07 -8.58
CA PRO A 45 -0.69 27.97 -9.56
C PRO A 45 -1.59 26.74 -9.34
N SER A 46 -1.24 25.82 -8.42
CA SER A 46 -2.02 24.62 -8.13
C SER A 46 -2.89 24.81 -6.88
N ASP A 47 -4.10 25.35 -7.06
CA ASP A 47 -5.17 25.34 -6.04
C ASP A 47 -5.51 23.90 -5.55
N ASP A 48 -5.11 22.88 -6.31
CA ASP A 48 -5.44 21.48 -6.08
C ASP A 48 -4.49 20.75 -5.09
N PHE A 49 -3.40 21.40 -4.65
CA PHE A 49 -2.42 20.77 -3.74
C PHE A 49 -3.00 20.47 -2.34
N ALA A 50 -4.06 21.16 -1.92
CA ALA A 50 -4.66 20.93 -0.60
C ALA A 50 -5.42 19.58 -0.51
N GLU A 51 -6.07 19.16 -1.61
CA GLU A 51 -6.92 17.96 -1.62
C GLU A 51 -6.19 16.70 -2.14
N GLN A 52 -5.19 16.86 -3.01
CA GLN A 52 -4.39 15.74 -3.52
C GLN A 52 -3.76 14.84 -2.42
N PRO A 53 -3.12 15.38 -1.37
CA PRO A 53 -2.53 14.58 -0.29
C PRO A 53 -3.56 13.71 0.42
N LYS A 54 -4.79 14.21 0.56
CA LYS A 54 -5.89 13.49 1.22
C LYS A 54 -6.38 12.32 0.37
N LEU A 55 -6.48 12.52 -0.94
CA LEU A 55 -6.85 11.45 -1.87
C LEU A 55 -5.75 10.37 -1.93
N MET A 56 -4.48 10.78 -2.02
CA MET A 56 -3.34 9.87 -2.07
C MET A 56 -3.18 9.07 -0.77
N SER A 57 -3.31 9.71 0.39
CA SER A 57 -3.26 9.02 1.68
C SER A 57 -4.42 8.04 1.87
N SER A 58 -5.63 8.40 1.42
CA SER A 58 -6.77 7.49 1.41
C SER A 58 -6.52 6.25 0.54
N ALA A 59 -5.94 6.43 -0.64
CA ALA A 59 -5.57 5.32 -1.53
C ALA A 59 -4.55 4.38 -0.87
N LEU A 60 -3.53 4.93 -0.22
CA LEU A 60 -2.52 4.15 0.51
C LEU A 60 -3.12 3.34 1.66
N VAL A 61 -3.98 3.96 2.48
CA VAL A 61 -4.66 3.27 3.60
C VAL A 61 -5.58 2.17 3.09
N LYS A 62 -6.30 2.41 1.99
CA LYS A 62 -7.15 1.39 1.37
C LYS A 62 -6.32 0.21 0.88
N ALA A 63 -5.18 0.46 0.25
CA ALA A 63 -4.27 -0.58 -0.19
C ALA A 63 -3.70 -1.40 0.97
N ALA A 64 -3.35 -0.75 2.09
CA ALA A 64 -2.88 -1.45 3.30
C ALA A 64 -3.97 -2.37 3.89
N LYS A 65 -5.23 -1.89 3.97
CA LYS A 65 -6.35 -2.72 4.45
C LYS A 65 -6.63 -3.92 3.55
N GLN A 66 -6.49 -3.76 2.24
CA GLN A 66 -6.64 -4.85 1.28
C GLN A 66 -5.55 -5.91 1.50
N PHE A 67 -4.31 -5.49 1.76
CA PHE A 67 -3.22 -6.39 2.12
C PHE A 67 -3.53 -7.17 3.40
N ASP A 68 -3.99 -6.51 4.46
CA ASP A 68 -4.38 -7.18 5.71
C ASP A 68 -5.47 -8.23 5.49
N ALA A 69 -6.47 -7.92 4.66
CA ALA A 69 -7.53 -8.86 4.31
C ALA A 69 -7.00 -10.08 3.53
N LEU A 70 -6.04 -9.88 2.64
CA LEU A 70 -5.39 -10.99 1.91
C LEU A 70 -4.54 -11.86 2.85
N VAL A 71 -3.81 -11.25 3.80
CA VAL A 71 -3.05 -11.99 4.82
C VAL A 71 -4.00 -12.82 5.70
N ALA A 72 -5.13 -12.24 6.13
CA ALA A 72 -6.13 -12.95 6.93
C ALA A 72 -6.80 -14.12 6.17
N ALA A 73 -6.82 -14.06 4.85
CA ALA A 73 -7.37 -15.11 3.99
C ALA A 73 -6.36 -16.23 3.66
N LEU A 74 -5.09 -16.12 4.10
CA LEU A 74 -4.11 -17.17 3.91
C LEU A 74 -4.56 -18.47 4.61
N PRO A 75 -4.50 -19.63 3.91
CA PRO A 75 -4.83 -20.90 4.54
C PRO A 75 -3.86 -21.17 5.68
N LEU A 76 -4.40 -21.41 6.88
CA LEU A 76 -3.61 -21.73 8.05
C LEU A 76 -2.82 -23.02 7.80
N ALA A 77 -1.48 -22.91 7.80
CA ALA A 77 -0.59 -24.06 7.82
C ALA A 77 -0.58 -24.65 9.24
N GLU A 78 -1.70 -25.22 9.68
CA GLU A 78 -1.78 -25.93 10.96
C GLU A 78 -0.78 -27.08 10.95
N GLY A 79 0.27 -26.96 11.76
CA GLY A 79 1.26 -28.02 11.97
C GLY A 79 2.45 -28.05 11.00
N GLY A 80 2.65 -27.01 10.18
CA GLY A 80 3.81 -26.89 9.29
C GLY A 80 3.82 -27.91 8.14
N GLU A 81 4.95 -27.98 7.42
CA GLU A 81 5.10 -28.77 6.19
C GLU A 81 4.81 -30.26 6.39
N GLU A 82 5.31 -30.87 7.47
CA GLU A 82 5.13 -32.30 7.71
C GLU A 82 3.67 -32.71 7.87
N VAL A 83 2.85 -31.87 8.52
CA VAL A 83 1.41 -32.15 8.70
C VAL A 83 0.67 -31.98 7.38
N GLN A 84 1.06 -31.00 6.57
CA GLN A 84 0.52 -30.83 5.22
C GLN A 84 0.85 -32.03 4.33
N LEU A 85 2.09 -32.51 4.35
CA LEU A 85 2.53 -33.69 3.60
C LEU A 85 1.77 -34.96 4.01
N LYS A 86 1.59 -35.19 5.32
CA LYS A 86 0.76 -36.31 5.83
C LYS A 86 -0.67 -36.22 5.33
N ARG A 87 -1.27 -35.02 5.37
CA ARG A 87 -2.64 -34.79 4.91
C ARG A 87 -2.80 -35.02 3.41
N ILE A 88 -1.80 -34.63 2.60
CA ILE A 88 -1.77 -34.94 1.16
C ILE A 88 -1.72 -36.45 0.93
N ALA A 89 -0.86 -37.18 1.63
CA ALA A 89 -0.74 -38.63 1.50
C ALA A 89 -2.04 -39.38 1.89
N GLU A 90 -2.75 -38.91 2.92
CA GLU A 90 -4.06 -39.43 3.30
C GLU A 90 -5.12 -39.18 2.23
N LEU A 91 -5.16 -37.97 1.65
CA LEU A 91 -6.09 -37.63 0.58
C LEU A 91 -5.81 -38.42 -0.69
N GLN A 92 -4.53 -38.67 -1.02
CA GLN A 92 -4.13 -39.51 -2.16
C GLN A 92 -4.54 -40.98 -1.99
N ARG A 93 -4.63 -41.50 -0.76
CA ARG A 93 -5.15 -42.86 -0.50
C ARG A 93 -6.67 -42.96 -0.56
N LYS A 94 -7.39 -41.85 -0.39
CA LYS A 94 -8.86 -41.80 -0.38
C LYS A 94 -9.49 -41.57 -1.75
N ASN A 95 -8.69 -41.14 -2.74
CA ASN A 95 -9.05 -41.08 -4.15
C ASN A 95 -8.59 -42.35 -4.89
#